data_AF-A0A6I1JCV3-F1
#
_entry.id   AF-A0A6I1JCV3-F1
#
_cell.length_a   1.000
_cell.length_b   1.000
_cell.length_c   1.000
_cell.angle_alpha   90.00
_cell.angle_beta   90.00
_cell.angle_gamma   90.00
#
_symmetry.space_group_name_H-M   'P 1'
#
loop_
_entity.id
_entity.type
_entity.pdbx_description
1 polymer ?
#
loop_
_entity_poly.entity_id
_entity_poly.type
_entity_poly.pdbx_seq_one_letter_code
_entity_poly.pdbx_strand_id
1 'polypeptide(L)'
;SAALQDGSRTPRSDAAPETAPAGPRLGLSLEPAGRGQGMVVTEVDPSGPAAQRGIRQGDVILDVAGRPVSSLRDVREALGAARSEGRKSALIRLRSGDGQRFVAIPLNPS
;
A
#
# COMPACT_ATOMS: atom_id res chain seq x y z
N SER A 1 42.38 -7.80 46.70
CA SER A 1 41.00 -7.63 46.22
C SER A 1 40.87 -6.28 45.51
N ALA A 2 40.87 -6.28 44.18
CA ALA A 2 40.50 -5.15 43.34
C ALA A 2 40.11 -5.75 41.99
N ALA A 3 38.83 -5.82 41.70
CA ALA A 3 38.29 -6.53 40.56
C ALA A 3 37.45 -5.57 39.71
N LEU A 4 37.63 -5.72 38.40
CA LEU A 4 36.67 -5.51 37.31
C LEU A 4 36.53 -4.08 36.76
N GLN A 5 37.10 -3.93 35.56
CA GLN A 5 36.72 -2.94 34.54
C GLN A 5 35.35 -3.32 33.96
N ASP A 6 34.39 -2.40 33.96
CA ASP A 6 33.14 -2.53 33.20
C ASP A 6 33.29 -1.79 31.86
N GLY A 7 33.22 -2.55 30.78
CA GLY A 7 33.14 -2.05 29.43
C GLY A 7 31.70 -2.15 28.94
N SER A 8 31.25 -1.14 28.19
CA SER A 8 30.29 -1.35 27.09
C SER A 8 30.08 -0.06 26.31
N ARG A 9 30.88 0.10 25.24
CA ARG A 9 30.42 0.81 24.04
C ARG A 9 29.53 -0.15 23.25
N THR A 10 28.24 0.17 23.13
CA THR A 10 27.61 0.54 21.84
C THR A 10 26.10 0.67 22.01
N PRO A 11 25.46 1.68 21.40
CA PRO A 11 24.02 1.71 21.24
C PRO A 11 23.68 0.84 20.04
N ARG A 12 23.07 -0.34 20.24
CA ARG A 12 22.47 -1.08 19.13
C ARG A 12 20.98 -0.80 19.15
N SER A 13 20.63 0.20 18.35
CA SER A 13 19.36 0.41 17.65
C SER A 13 18.37 -0.77 17.80
N ASP A 14 17.57 -0.75 18.86
CA ASP A 14 16.36 -1.57 18.98
C ASP A 14 15.21 -0.88 18.23
N ALA A 15 15.47 -0.49 16.98
CA ALA A 15 14.40 -0.16 16.06
C ALA A 15 13.86 -1.49 15.53
N ALA A 16 13.04 -2.13 16.36
CA ALA A 16 12.17 -3.19 15.91
C ALA A 16 11.51 -2.75 14.60
N PRO A 17 11.40 -3.61 13.57
CA PRO A 17 10.54 -3.28 12.45
C PRO A 17 9.14 -3.14 13.04
N GLU A 18 8.65 -1.91 13.08
CA GLU A 18 7.27 -1.60 13.41
C GLU A 18 6.43 -2.45 12.46
N THR A 19 5.96 -3.59 12.97
CA THR A 19 5.20 -4.56 12.20
C THR A 19 3.81 -3.96 12.08
N ALA A 20 3.70 -2.94 11.23
CA ALA A 20 2.41 -2.43 10.79
C ALA A 20 1.62 -3.67 10.33
N PRO A 21 0.39 -3.86 10.83
CA PRO A 21 -0.39 -5.03 10.46
C PRO A 21 -0.42 -5.14 8.94
N ALA A 22 -0.28 -6.37 8.44
CA ALA A 22 -0.42 -6.64 7.01
C ALA A 22 -1.83 -6.19 6.59
N GLY A 23 -1.91 -4.97 6.04
CA GLY A 23 -3.16 -4.38 5.57
C GLY A 23 -3.73 -5.16 4.39
N PRO A 24 -4.93 -4.77 3.91
CA PRO A 24 -5.52 -5.35 2.71
C PRO A 24 -4.51 -5.38 1.56
N ARG A 25 -4.33 -6.56 0.95
CA ARG A 25 -3.45 -6.74 -0.21
C ARG A 25 -4.29 -6.76 -1.47
N LEU A 26 -4.01 -5.85 -2.39
CA LEU A 26 -4.75 -5.75 -3.65
C LEU A 26 -4.18 -6.65 -4.75
N GLY A 27 -2.97 -7.21 -4.56
CA GLY A 27 -2.25 -7.95 -5.60
C GLY A 27 -1.64 -7.04 -6.66
N LEU A 28 -1.07 -5.90 -6.24
CA LEU A 28 -0.48 -4.89 -7.13
C LEU A 28 0.93 -4.53 -6.68
N SER A 29 1.86 -4.46 -7.64
CA SER A 29 3.14 -3.75 -7.49
C SER A 29 2.96 -2.33 -8.01
N LEU A 30 3.42 -1.33 -7.25
CA LEU A 30 3.17 0.09 -7.54
C LEU A 30 4.45 0.92 -7.45
N GLU A 31 4.56 1.92 -8.33
CA GLU A 31 5.63 2.92 -8.31
C GLU A 31 5.08 4.34 -8.47
N PRO A 32 5.76 5.39 -7.94
CA PRO A 32 5.34 6.77 -8.16
C PRO A 32 5.19 7.11 -9.64
N ALA A 33 4.04 7.66 -10.02
CA ALA A 33 3.85 8.14 -11.39
C ALA A 33 4.69 9.41 -11.60
N GLY A 34 5.54 9.43 -12.63
CA GLY A 34 6.53 10.50 -12.86
C GLY A 34 5.98 11.93 -13.00
N ARG A 35 4.66 12.11 -13.21
CA ARG A 35 3.99 13.44 -13.20
C ARG A 35 3.55 13.90 -11.79
N GLY A 36 3.95 13.20 -10.73
CA GLY A 36 3.70 13.61 -9.33
C GLY A 36 2.28 13.35 -8.81
N GLN A 37 1.39 12.75 -9.61
CA GLN A 37 0.06 12.32 -9.17
C GLN A 37 -0.16 10.86 -9.46
N GLY A 38 -0.42 10.10 -8.40
CA GLY A 38 -0.80 8.71 -8.47
C GLY A 38 0.36 7.73 -8.41
N MET A 39 -0.03 6.47 -8.45
CA MET A 39 0.83 5.31 -8.40
C MET A 39 0.61 4.50 -9.67
N VAL A 40 1.64 4.31 -10.49
CA VAL A 40 1.57 3.43 -11.66
C VAL A 40 1.61 1.98 -11.23
N VAL A 41 0.76 1.16 -11.81
CA VAL A 41 0.74 -0.29 -11.63
C VAL A 41 1.84 -0.88 -12.50
N THR A 42 2.89 -1.40 -11.86
CA THR A 42 4.01 -2.02 -12.57
C THR A 42 3.80 -3.51 -12.77
N GLU A 43 3.08 -4.16 -11.86
CA GLU A 43 2.70 -5.57 -11.97
C GLU A 43 1.35 -5.83 -11.32
N VAL A 44 0.67 -6.87 -11.79
CA VAL A 44 -0.61 -7.34 -11.25
C VAL A 44 -0.48 -8.83 -10.97
N ASP A 45 -0.78 -9.24 -9.73
CA ASP A 45 -0.95 -10.64 -9.37
C ASP A 45 -2.22 -11.17 -10.05
N PRO A 46 -2.14 -12.12 -10.99
CA PRO A 46 -3.28 -12.62 -11.75
C PRO A 46 -4.33 -13.32 -10.88
N SER A 47 -3.96 -13.82 -9.69
CA SER A 47 -4.89 -14.40 -8.73
C SER A 47 -5.45 -13.36 -7.75
N GLY A 48 -4.90 -12.15 -7.74
CA GLY A 48 -5.25 -11.08 -6.81
C GLY A 48 -6.61 -10.41 -7.08
N PRO A 49 -7.18 -9.76 -6.07
CA PRO A 49 -8.50 -9.12 -6.18
C PRO A 49 -8.50 -7.94 -7.16
N ALA A 50 -7.38 -7.26 -7.41
CA ALA A 50 -7.31 -6.22 -8.42
C ALA A 50 -7.40 -6.77 -9.85
N ALA A 51 -6.75 -7.90 -10.14
CA ALA A 51 -6.84 -8.57 -11.45
C ALA A 51 -8.28 -8.98 -11.77
N GLN A 52 -8.98 -9.55 -10.79
CA GLN A 52 -10.39 -9.96 -10.92
C GLN A 52 -11.33 -8.78 -11.22
N ARG A 53 -10.89 -7.55 -10.93
CA ARG A 53 -11.61 -6.31 -11.21
C ARG A 53 -11.12 -5.60 -12.47
N GLY A 54 -10.20 -6.22 -13.21
CA GLY A 54 -9.73 -5.75 -14.50
C GLY A 54 -8.68 -4.64 -14.44
N ILE A 55 -8.02 -4.44 -13.29
CA ILE A 55 -6.84 -3.58 -13.20
C ILE A 55 -5.68 -4.24 -13.94
N ARG A 56 -4.92 -3.44 -14.69
CA ARG A 56 -3.83 -3.90 -15.55
C ARG A 56 -2.55 -3.12 -15.28
N GLN A 57 -1.44 -3.72 -15.69
CA GLN A 57 -0.16 -3.02 -15.78
C GLN A 57 -0.31 -1.75 -16.64
N GLY A 58 0.29 -0.65 -16.18
CA GLY A 58 0.21 0.66 -16.81
C GLY A 58 -0.96 1.54 -16.33
N ASP A 59 -1.94 0.99 -15.62
CA ASP A 59 -2.96 1.79 -14.95
C ASP A 59 -2.30 2.71 -13.89
N VAL A 60 -2.83 3.91 -13.71
CA VAL A 60 -2.36 4.83 -12.68
C VAL A 60 -3.44 5.04 -11.63
N ILE A 61 -3.21 4.57 -10.41
CA ILE A 61 -4.09 4.80 -9.26
C ILE A 61 -3.94 6.25 -8.82
N LEU A 62 -5.03 6.99 -8.82
CA LEU A 62 -5.06 8.41 -8.42
C LEU A 62 -5.64 8.59 -7.02
N ASP A 63 -6.53 7.69 -6.61
CA ASP A 63 -7.26 7.75 -5.35
C ASP A 63 -7.60 6.36 -4.83
N VAL A 64 -7.56 6.21 -3.51
CA VAL A 64 -7.98 5.02 -2.79
C VAL A 64 -8.99 5.43 -1.73
N ALA A 65 -10.20 4.91 -1.82
CA ALA A 65 -11.28 5.11 -0.86
C ALA A 65 -11.66 6.59 -0.59
N GLY A 66 -11.49 7.47 -1.59
CA GLY A 66 -11.73 8.91 -1.50
C GLY A 66 -10.51 9.72 -1.07
N ARG A 67 -9.33 9.09 -0.97
CA ARG A 67 -8.08 9.73 -0.58
C ARG A 67 -7.09 9.71 -1.75
N PRO A 68 -6.60 10.89 -2.22
CA PRO A 68 -5.53 10.95 -3.20
C PRO A 68 -4.28 10.21 -2.72
N VAL A 69 -3.60 9.53 -3.63
CA VAL A 69 -2.37 8.78 -3.32
C VAL A 69 -1.24 9.19 -4.24
N SER A 70 -0.04 9.26 -3.67
CA SER A 70 1.21 9.57 -4.37
C SER A 70 2.37 8.68 -3.92
N SER A 71 2.18 7.91 -2.86
CA SER A 71 3.17 6.99 -2.30
C SER A 71 2.53 5.66 -1.88
N LEU A 72 3.36 4.62 -1.77
CA LEU A 72 2.93 3.32 -1.23
C LEU A 72 2.37 3.44 0.20
N ARG A 73 2.89 4.41 0.97
CA ARG A 73 2.39 4.70 2.32
C ARG A 73 0.95 5.22 2.26
N ASP A 74 0.66 6.16 1.36
CA ASP A 74 -0.70 6.74 1.21
C ASP A 74 -1.70 5.64 0.86
N VAL A 75 -1.34 4.74 -0.06
CA VAL A 75 -2.17 3.60 -0.46
C VAL A 75 -2.45 2.70 0.75
N ARG A 76 -1.42 2.32 1.50
CA ARG A 76 -1.57 1.45 2.68
C ARG A 76 -2.42 2.09 3.76
N GLU A 77 -2.21 3.37 4.05
CA GLU A 77 -2.99 4.12 5.04
C GLU A 77 -4.45 4.28 4.61
N ALA A 78 -4.72 4.54 3.33
CA ALA A 78 -6.07 4.65 2.81
C ALA A 78 -6.84 3.33 2.88
N LEU A 79 -6.19 2.20 2.53
CA LEU A 79 -6.78 0.87 2.66
C LEU A 79 -7.00 0.47 4.12
N GLY A 80 -6.03 0.78 4.99
CA GLY A 80 -6.14 0.54 6.42
C GLY A 80 -7.31 1.32 7.04
N ALA A 81 -7.41 2.62 6.75
CA ALA A 81 -8.51 3.47 7.21
C ALA A 81 -9.87 2.96 6.71
N ALA A 82 -10.00 2.68 5.41
CA ALA A 82 -11.23 2.13 4.84
C ALA A 82 -11.69 0.85 5.55
N ARG A 83 -10.74 -0.05 5.86
CA ARG A 83 -11.04 -1.27 6.61
C ARG A 83 -11.47 -0.98 8.05
N SER A 84 -10.76 -0.10 8.75
CA SER A 84 -11.09 0.28 10.13
C SER A 84 -12.45 0.97 10.25
N GLU A 85 -12.89 1.64 9.19
CA GLU A 85 -14.25 2.20 9.06
C GLU A 85 -15.32 1.13 8.75
N GLY A 86 -14.95 -0.15 8.66
CA GLY A 86 -15.88 -1.24 8.37
C GLY A 86 -16.25 -1.38 6.89
N ARG A 87 -15.54 -0.71 5.98
CA ARG A 87 -15.81 -0.84 4.54
C ARG A 87 -15.42 -2.23 4.05
N LYS A 88 -16.32 -2.86 3.30
CA LYS A 88 -16.08 -4.18 2.68
C LYS A 88 -15.24 -4.08 1.40
N SER A 89 -15.18 -2.90 0.80
CA SER A 89 -14.42 -2.61 -0.42
C SER A 89 -13.81 -1.22 -0.37
N ALA A 90 -12.70 -1.04 -1.08
CA ALA A 90 -12.15 0.26 -1.41
C ALA A 90 -12.53 0.63 -2.84
N LEU A 91 -13.04 1.85 -3.01
CA LEU A 91 -13.25 2.44 -4.31
C LEU A 91 -11.92 3.02 -4.80
N ILE A 92 -11.40 2.52 -5.91
CA ILE A 92 -10.13 2.95 -6.50
C ILE A 92 -10.44 3.79 -7.73
N ARG A 93 -9.98 5.05 -7.76
CA ARG A 93 -10.01 5.86 -8.98
C ARG A 93 -8.69 5.66 -9.71
N LEU A 94 -8.76 5.23 -10.95
CA LEU A 94 -7.58 5.00 -11.78
C LEU A 94 -7.72 5.68 -13.14
N ARG A 95 -6.57 6.02 -13.73
CA ARG A 95 -6.45 6.42 -15.13
C ARG A 95 -5.96 5.22 -15.93
N SER A 96 -6.66 4.89 -17.01
CA SER A 96 -6.35 3.79 -17.93
C SER A 96 -6.51 4.29 -19.37
N GLY A 97 -5.47 4.17 -20.18
CA GLY A 97 -5.39 4.86 -21.47
C GLY A 97 -5.65 6.37 -21.32
N ASP A 98 -6.60 6.90 -22.10
CA ASP A 98 -6.96 8.32 -22.10
C ASP A 98 -8.05 8.70 -21.07
N GLY A 99 -8.60 7.72 -20.35
CA GLY A 99 -9.76 7.91 -19.47
C GLY A 99 -9.48 7.69 -17.98
N GLN A 100 -10.41 8.14 -17.13
CA GLN A 100 -10.48 7.77 -15.71
C GLN A 100 -11.69 6.87 -15.46
N ARG A 101 -11.54 5.91 -14.55
CA ARG A 101 -12.63 5.03 -14.09
C ARG A 101 -12.49 4.71 -12.61
N PHE A 102 -13.58 4.22 -12.04
CA PHE A 102 -13.62 3.73 -10.67
C PHE A 102 -13.75 2.21 -10.64
N VAL A 103 -13.04 1.58 -9.71
CA VAL A 103 -13.04 0.13 -9.52
C VAL A 103 -13.20 -0.16 -8.04
N ALA A 104 -14.24 -0.91 -7.66
CA ALA A 104 -14.42 -1.36 -6.28
C ALA A 104 -13.66 -2.67 -6.06
N ILE A 105 -12.71 -2.68 -5.13
CA ILE A 105 -11.91 -3.86 -4.79
C ILE A 105 -12.25 -4.31 -3.36
N PRO A 106 -12.60 -5.59 -3.14
CA PRO A 106 -12.88 -6.09 -1.78
C PRO A 106 -11.64 -5.97 -0.89
N LEU A 107 -11.85 -5.56 0.37
CA LEU A 107 -10.78 -5.40 1.37
C LEU A 107 -10.59 -6.63 2.26
N ASN A 108 -11.59 -7.50 2.29
CA ASN A 108 -11.54 -8.77 2.98
C ASN A 108 -11.38 -9.86 1.92
N PRO A 109 -10.27 -10.62 1.92
CA PRO A 109 -10.22 -11.83 1.13
C PRO A 109 -11.25 -12.81 1.68
N SER A 110 -11.99 -13.46 0.78
CA SER A 110 -12.79 -14.65 1.08
C SER A 110 -11.89 -15.82 1.46
#